data_AF-A0AAZ3SAE9-F1
#
_entry.id   AF-A0AAZ3SAE9-F1
#
_cell.length_a   1.000
_cell.length_b   1.000
_cell.length_c   1.000
_cell.angle_alpha   90.00
_cell.angle_beta   90.00
_cell.angle_gamma   90.00
#
_symmetry.space_group_name_H-M   'P 1'
#
loop_
_entity.id
_entity.type
_entity.pdbx_description
1 polymer ?
#
loop_
_entity_poly.entity_id
_entity_poly.type
_entity_poly.pdbx_seq_one_letter_code
_entity_poly.pdbx_strand_id
1 'polypeptide(L)'
;MVTLTELQNSSVEMGEPSRRTTISAALHQSGLYGRVARWKSLPTVKHGGGSIILWGCFLEAETGILFRIKEKMNGGMYREILDENLLQNAQDLRLGRRCAFQQDNNPKHTAKTTQ
;
A
#
# COMPACT_ATOMS: atom_id res chain seq x y z
N MET A 1 24.68 3.67 -12.31
CA MET A 1 25.72 3.92 -13.32
C MET A 1 26.16 2.55 -13.78
N VAL A 2 25.72 2.09 -14.96
CA VAL A 2 26.25 0.83 -15.50
C VAL A 2 27.67 1.10 -15.98
N THR A 3 28.65 0.45 -15.36
CA THR A 3 30.07 0.65 -15.61
C THR A 3 30.55 -0.27 -16.73
N LEU A 4 31.63 0.11 -17.42
CA LEU A 4 32.28 -0.74 -18.43
C LEU A 4 32.68 -2.11 -17.88
N THR A 5 32.91 -2.22 -16.58
CA THR A 5 33.22 -3.47 -15.88
C THR A 5 32.01 -4.38 -15.78
N GLU A 6 30.84 -3.84 -15.45
CA GLU A 6 29.59 -4.62 -15.38
C GLU A 6 29.19 -5.16 -16.77
N LEU A 7 29.37 -4.37 -17.83
CA LEU A 7 29.12 -4.81 -19.20
C LEU A 7 30.10 -5.87 -19.67
N GLN A 8 31.38 -5.76 -19.28
CA GLN A 8 32.38 -6.76 -19.62
C GLN A 8 32.07 -8.10 -18.92
N ASN A 9 31.68 -8.08 -17.64
CA ASN A 9 31.34 -9.29 -16.90
C ASN A 9 30.10 -9.98 -17.51
N SER A 10 29.08 -9.21 -17.92
CA SER A 10 27.90 -9.77 -18.61
C SER A 10 28.25 -10.37 -19.99
N SER A 11 29.15 -9.75 -20.76
CA SER A 11 29.62 -10.30 -22.03
C SER A 11 30.36 -11.64 -21.85
N VAL A 12 31.13 -11.77 -20.75
CA VAL A 12 31.82 -13.01 -20.38
C VAL A 12 30.82 -14.12 -20.02
N GLU A 13 29.74 -13.81 -19.30
CA GLU A 13 28.68 -14.77 -18.99
C GLU A 13 27.96 -15.28 -20.24
N MET A 14 27.85 -14.45 -21.27
CA MET A 14 27.25 -14.80 -22.57
C MET A 14 28.22 -15.55 -23.52
N GLY A 15 29.43 -15.90 -23.05
CA GLY A 15 30.39 -16.75 -23.79
C GLY A 15 31.32 -16.01 -24.76
N GLU A 16 31.19 -14.69 -24.90
CA GLU A 16 32.01 -13.86 -25.79
C GLU A 16 32.76 -12.78 -25.00
N PRO A 17 34.00 -13.05 -24.55
CA PRO A 17 34.78 -12.09 -23.78
C PRO A 17 35.22 -10.91 -24.65
N SER A 18 34.47 -9.81 -24.59
CA SER A 18 34.81 -8.56 -25.29
C SER A 18 35.81 -7.71 -24.49
N ARG A 19 36.79 -7.11 -25.18
CA ARG A 19 37.74 -6.16 -24.57
C ARG A 19 37.04 -4.85 -24.22
N ARG A 20 37.43 -4.23 -23.09
CA ARG A 20 36.88 -2.93 -22.63
C ARG A 20 36.91 -1.84 -23.70
N THR A 21 37.99 -1.80 -24.49
CA THR A 21 38.16 -0.84 -25.59
C THR A 21 37.09 -1.02 -26.66
N THR A 22 36.76 -2.26 -27.02
CA THR A 22 35.72 -2.59 -27.99
C THR A 22 34.34 -2.16 -27.50
N ILE A 23 34.02 -2.45 -26.24
CA ILE A 23 32.76 -2.03 -25.60
C ILE A 23 32.65 -0.51 -25.58
N SER A 24 33.73 0.18 -25.18
CA SER A 24 33.77 1.65 -25.14
C SER A 24 33.60 2.27 -26.53
N ALA A 25 34.24 1.70 -27.56
CA ALA A 25 34.14 2.18 -28.94
C ALA A 25 32.73 1.98 -29.50
N ALA A 26 32.12 0.80 -29.28
CA ALA A 26 30.75 0.51 -29.72
C ALA A 26 29.73 1.44 -29.03
N LEU A 27 29.92 1.75 -27.74
CA LEU A 27 29.09 2.72 -27.02
C LEU A 27 29.25 4.14 -27.57
N HIS A 28 30.46 4.53 -27.97
CA HIS A 28 30.68 5.82 -28.64
C HIS A 28 30.03 5.87 -30.03
N GLN A 29 30.17 4.82 -30.85
CA GLN A 29 29.58 4.73 -32.19
C GLN A 29 28.05 4.73 -32.17
N SER A 30 27.45 4.06 -31.18
CA SER A 30 26.00 4.07 -30.95
C SER A 30 25.50 5.33 -30.21
N GLY A 31 26.41 6.23 -29.82
CA GLY A 31 26.12 7.44 -29.06
C GLY A 31 25.64 7.20 -27.63
N LEU A 32 25.68 5.95 -27.14
CA LEU A 32 25.25 5.54 -25.79
C LEU A 32 26.31 5.83 -24.71
N TYR A 33 27.54 6.17 -25.12
CA TYR A 33 28.61 6.52 -24.19
C TYR A 33 28.21 7.71 -23.31
N GLY A 34 28.22 7.51 -21.98
CA GLY A 34 27.81 8.53 -21.01
C GLY A 34 26.29 8.72 -20.87
N ARG A 35 25.45 8.00 -21.64
CA ARG A 35 23.99 8.07 -21.46
C ARG A 35 23.57 7.33 -20.20
N VAL A 36 23.23 8.09 -19.18
CA VAL A 36 22.56 7.56 -17.99
C VAL A 36 21.09 7.39 -18.32
N ALA A 37 20.62 6.15 -18.47
CA ALA A 37 19.20 5.84 -18.29
C ALA A 37 18.89 6.10 -16.82
N ARG A 38 18.56 7.36 -16.49
CA ARG A 38 18.10 7.72 -15.15
C ARG A 38 16.69 7.17 -15.07
N TRP A 39 16.51 6.04 -14.38
CA TRP A 39 15.21 5.54 -13.99
C TRP A 39 14.53 6.65 -13.19
N LYS A 40 13.69 7.43 -13.86
CA LYS A 40 12.89 8.46 -13.21
C LYS A 40 11.71 7.71 -12.63
N SER A 41 11.67 7.56 -11.31
CA SER A 41 10.45 7.16 -10.63
C SER A 41 9.38 8.18 -11.00
N LEU A 42 8.39 7.75 -11.78
CA LEU A 42 7.22 8.56 -12.01
C LEU A 42 6.51 8.70 -10.66
N PRO A 43 6.06 9.90 -10.27
CA PRO A 43 5.28 10.05 -9.06
C PRO A 43 3.98 9.25 -9.23
N THR A 44 3.84 8.16 -8.48
CA THR A 44 2.63 7.35 -8.44
C THR A 44 1.89 7.60 -7.13
N VAL A 45 0.59 7.86 -7.21
CA VAL A 45 -0.25 8.10 -6.02
C VAL A 45 -0.56 6.77 -5.30
N LYS A 46 -0.74 5.69 -6.06
CA LYS A 46 -1.00 4.34 -5.52
C LYS A 46 -0.06 3.33 -6.16
N HIS A 47 0.49 2.45 -5.34
CA HIS A 47 1.33 1.34 -5.77
C HIS A 47 0.46 0.12 -6.05
N GLY A 48 0.84 -0.73 -7.03
CA GLY A 48 0.04 -1.87 -7.50
C GLY A 48 -0.07 -3.06 -6.54
N GLY A 49 0.38 -2.94 -5.29
CA GLY A 49 0.37 -4.01 -4.28
C GLY A 49 -0.99 -4.23 -3.58
N GLY A 50 -2.04 -3.50 -3.98
CA GLY A 50 -3.36 -3.59 -3.37
C GLY A 50 -3.51 -2.74 -2.10
N SER A 51 -4.65 -2.90 -1.41
CA SER A 51 -4.99 -2.16 -0.19
C SER A 51 -5.79 -3.02 0.78
N ILE A 52 -5.64 -2.78 2.09
CA ILE A 52 -6.51 -3.33 3.13
C ILE A 52 -7.44 -2.24 3.65
N ILE A 53 -8.65 -2.63 4.05
CA ILE A 53 -9.62 -1.75 4.70
C ILE A 53 -9.91 -2.32 6.08
N LEU A 54 -9.82 -1.48 7.10
CA LEU A 54 -10.07 -1.83 8.49
C LEU A 54 -11.15 -0.91 9.06
N TRP A 55 -11.96 -1.45 9.96
CA TRP A 55 -12.85 -0.72 10.84
C TRP A 55 -12.39 -0.92 12.29
N GLY A 56 -12.59 0.08 13.13
CA GLY A 56 -12.34 -0.05 14.56
C GLY A 56 -12.86 1.17 15.31
N CYS A 57 -13.02 1.02 16.62
CA CYS A 57 -13.36 2.10 17.53
C CYS A 57 -12.29 2.20 18.62
N PHE A 58 -12.12 3.38 19.20
CA PHE A 58 -11.20 3.60 20.32
C PHE A 58 -11.79 4.63 21.28
N LEU A 59 -11.26 4.63 22.49
CA LEU A 59 -11.51 5.62 23.54
C LEU A 59 -10.18 6.29 23.89
N GLU A 60 -10.24 7.31 24.75
CA GLU A 60 -9.04 8.06 25.16
C GLU A 60 -7.93 7.14 25.71
N ALA A 61 -8.29 6.16 26.55
CA ALA A 61 -7.33 5.30 27.22
C ALA A 61 -7.15 3.92 26.59
N GLU A 62 -8.04 3.49 25.68
CA GLU A 62 -8.11 2.10 25.23
C GLU A 62 -8.51 1.98 23.76
N THR A 63 -7.93 1.01 23.06
CA THR A 63 -8.22 0.71 21.65
C THR A 63 -9.17 -0.48 21.57
N GLY A 64 -10.25 -0.35 20.81
CA GLY A 64 -11.16 -1.45 20.53
C GLY A 64 -10.65 -2.37 19.42
N ILE A 65 -11.41 -3.44 19.18
CA ILE A 65 -11.10 -4.46 18.18
C ILE A 65 -11.07 -3.86 16.76
N LEU A 66 -10.01 -4.19 16.00
CA LEU A 66 -9.90 -3.90 14.58
C LEU A 66 -10.52 -5.03 13.74
N PHE A 67 -11.48 -4.68 12.90
CA PHE A 67 -12.16 -5.59 11.99
C PHE A 67 -11.71 -5.35 10.55
N ARG A 68 -11.24 -6.41 9.87
CA ARG A 68 -10.82 -6.32 8.46
C ARG A 68 -12.01 -6.47 7.52
N ILE A 69 -12.27 -5.43 6.72
CA ILE A 69 -13.30 -5.46 5.69
C ILE A 69 -12.68 -5.98 4.38
N LYS A 70 -13.18 -7.12 3.91
CA LYS A 70 -12.69 -7.77 2.67
C LYS A 70 -13.26 -7.14 1.40
N GLU A 71 -14.47 -6.59 1.48
CA GLU A 71 -15.22 -6.07 0.33
C GLU A 71 -15.63 -4.61 0.52
N LYS A 72 -16.37 -4.06 -0.45
CA LYS A 72 -16.91 -2.70 -0.33
C LYS A 72 -18.02 -2.69 0.73
N MET A 73 -17.76 -2.06 1.86
CA MET A 73 -18.73 -1.92 2.96
C MET A 73 -20.08 -1.38 2.47
N ASN A 74 -21.17 -2.05 2.84
CA ASN A 74 -22.55 -1.59 2.64
C ASN A 74 -23.23 -1.31 3.99
N GLY A 75 -24.46 -0.80 4.00
CA GLY A 75 -25.15 -0.44 5.25
C GLY A 75 -25.50 -1.63 6.14
N GLY A 76 -25.78 -2.80 5.57
CA GLY A 76 -26.07 -4.04 6.31
C GLY A 76 -24.82 -4.56 7.03
N MET A 77 -23.70 -4.66 6.31
CA MET A 77 -22.39 -5.01 6.88
C MET A 77 -21.97 -4.01 7.96
N TYR A 78 -22.27 -2.72 7.78
CA TYR A 78 -21.97 -1.73 8.79
C TYR A 78 -22.73 -1.99 10.09
N ARG A 79 -24.01 -2.37 10.01
CA ARG A 79 -24.81 -2.76 11.19
C ARG A 79 -24.27 -4.01 11.87
N GLU A 80 -23.94 -5.06 11.11
CA GLU A 80 -23.32 -6.28 11.68
C GLU A 80 -22.01 -5.96 12.41
N ILE A 81 -21.17 -5.11 11.83
CA ILE A 81 -19.92 -4.66 12.47
C ILE A 81 -20.20 -3.93 13.78
N LEU A 82 -21.23 -3.07 13.83
CA LEU A 82 -21.62 -2.39 15.06
C LEU A 82 -22.15 -3.37 16.11
N ASP A 83 -23.08 -4.26 15.74
CA ASP A 83 -23.71 -5.19 16.67
C ASP A 83 -22.69 -6.15 17.30
N GLU A 84 -21.74 -6.66 16.50
CA GLU A 84 -20.73 -7.61 16.99
C GLU A 84 -19.57 -6.90 17.67
N ASN A 85 -18.97 -5.89 17.02
CA ASN A 85 -17.71 -5.33 17.50
C ASN A 85 -17.93 -4.15 18.45
N LEU A 86 -18.87 -3.24 18.18
CA LEU A 86 -19.09 -2.10 19.08
C LEU A 86 -19.67 -2.58 20.41
N LEU A 87 -20.60 -3.53 20.40
CA LEU A 87 -21.19 -4.06 21.63
C LEU A 87 -20.15 -4.81 22.48
N GLN A 88 -19.33 -5.66 21.86
CA GLN A 88 -18.27 -6.38 22.56
C GLN A 88 -17.23 -5.40 23.13
N ASN A 89 -16.78 -4.43 22.32
CA ASN A 89 -15.88 -3.38 22.80
C ASN A 89 -16.52 -2.53 23.92
N ALA A 90 -17.83 -2.26 23.87
CA ALA A 90 -18.51 -1.50 24.92
C ALA A 90 -18.46 -2.22 26.27
N GLN A 91 -18.58 -3.55 26.26
CA GLN A 91 -18.47 -4.38 27.45
C GLN A 91 -17.02 -4.46 27.94
N ASP A 92 -16.09 -4.74 27.04
CA ASP A 92 -14.68 -4.93 27.36
C ASP A 92 -14.05 -3.63 27.90
N LEU A 93 -14.38 -2.50 27.27
CA LEU A 93 -13.91 -1.16 27.63
C LEU A 93 -14.73 -0.52 28.77
N ARG A 94 -15.68 -1.27 29.35
CA ARG A 94 -16.57 -0.83 30.45
C ARG A 94 -17.22 0.55 30.20
N LEU A 95 -17.70 0.76 28.98
CA LEU A 95 -18.29 2.04 28.57
C LEU A 95 -19.42 2.44 29.52
N GLY A 96 -19.28 3.61 30.14
CA GLY A 96 -20.33 4.19 30.96
C GLY A 96 -21.55 4.58 30.13
N ARG A 97 -22.72 4.70 30.78
CA ARG A 97 -23.98 5.16 30.14
C ARG A 97 -23.91 6.53 29.46
N ARG A 98 -22.81 7.28 29.60
CA ARG A 98 -22.62 8.62 29.03
C ARG A 98 -21.67 8.66 27.83
N CYS A 99 -21.29 7.50 27.29
CA CYS A 99 -20.41 7.47 26.14
C CYS A 99 -21.17 7.83 24.86
N ALA A 100 -20.63 8.77 24.10
CA ALA A 100 -21.17 9.16 22.80
C ALA A 100 -20.44 8.39 21.70
N PHE A 101 -21.20 7.72 20.84
CA PHE A 101 -20.64 7.09 19.65
C PHE A 101 -20.49 8.13 18.54
N GLN A 102 -19.26 8.33 18.06
CA GLN A 102 -18.96 9.24 16.97
C GLN A 102 -18.58 8.45 15.71
N GLN A 103 -19.15 8.85 14.58
CA GLN A 103 -18.87 8.31 13.25
C GLN A 103 -18.95 9.44 12.23
N ASP A 104 -18.41 9.22 11.02
CA ASP A 104 -18.53 10.19 9.93
C ASP A 104 -19.95 10.21 9.33
N ASN A 105 -20.24 11.18 8.45
CA ASN A 105 -21.55 11.35 7.83
C ASN A 105 -21.70 10.55 6.52
N ASN A 106 -21.04 9.40 6.38
CA ASN A 106 -21.20 8.58 5.18
C ASN A 106 -22.66 8.12 5.02
N PRO A 107 -23.29 8.22 3.84
CA PRO A 107 -24.68 7.81 3.63
C PRO A 107 -24.98 6.36 4.05
N LYS A 108 -23.95 5.49 4.08
CA LYS A 108 -24.06 4.10 4.54
C LYS A 108 -24.33 3.96 6.04
N HIS A 109 -23.98 4.97 6.83
CA HIS A 109 -24.19 5.02 8.28
C HIS A 109 -25.56 5.58 8.66
N THR A 110 -26.24 6.25 7.73
CA THR A 110 -27.57 6.86 7.92
C THR A 110 -28.67 6.13 7.13
N ALA A 111 -28.36 4.95 6.56
CA ALA A 111 -29.37 4.15 5.88
C ALA A 111 -30.44 3.70 6.90
N LYS A 112 -31.72 3.68 6.52
CA LYS A 112 -32.86 3.29 7.39
C LYS A 112 -32.71 1.92 8.07
N THR A 113 -31.77 1.10 7.60
CA THR A 113 -31.45 -0.21 8.14
C THR A 113 -30.52 -0.13 9.38
N THR A 114 -29.91 1.01 9.69
CA THR A 114 -28.95 1.21 10.78
C THR A 114 -29.57 1.79 12.07
N GLN A 115 -30.88 2.08 12.08
CA GLN A 115 -31.64 2.53 13.26
C GLN A 115 -32.29 1.36 14.02
#